data_AF-A0A7V5G7I0-F1
#
_entry.id   AF-A0A7V5G7I0-F1
#
_cell.length_a   1.000
_cell.length_b   1.000
_cell.length_c   1.000
_cell.angle_alpha   90.00
_cell.angle_beta   90.00
_cell.angle_gamma   90.00
#
_symmetry.space_group_name_H-M   'P 1'
#
loop_
_entity.id
_entity.type
_entity.pdbx_description
1 polymer ?
#
loop_
_entity_poly.entity_id
_entity_poly.type
_entity_poly.pdbx_seq_one_letter_code
_entity_poly.pdbx_strand_id
1 'polypeptide(L)'
;SAFLDIARRIPSLFNPFFGLIAEKTGAKYFVILTPAITAISMSLIGISSSYTMLIILLIVSGISSALFHIPSPTMIKETSGDRVGLGMSFFMVGGELARTVGPLLVLAGVSWWGLEGIYRLMPIGILASIILYIKLKDFDIDRPLTKPKEKGDVKRLLKKYRLFFIAIAFFIMAQSGMKSALTFYLPVYLVHQGESLWYAGISLSILQFFGILGTFLSGNISDKIGRKNTLFIATIGSILFMAFFIYTSNIIVLAFLGLFVFATNPVLLALVQDSSSHMPTFMNSIYMSINFGVSSFMVFVVGYLGDSYGLHFTYIASALIALIAVPMVFMLDMSSKIER
;
A
#
# COMPACT_ATOMS: atom_id res chain seq x y z
N SER A 1 -11.15 3.04 20.96
CA SER A 1 -10.50 3.38 19.67
C SER A 1 -10.01 2.13 18.93
N ALA A 2 -9.18 1.26 19.54
CA ALA A 2 -8.58 0.08 18.88
C ALA A 2 -9.57 -0.90 18.22
N PHE A 3 -10.70 -1.21 18.87
CA PHE A 3 -11.70 -2.14 18.31
C PHE A 3 -12.35 -1.62 17.01
N LEU A 4 -12.58 -0.30 16.89
CA LEU A 4 -13.16 0.30 15.68
C LEU A 4 -12.18 0.21 14.51
N ASP A 5 -10.89 0.41 14.76
CA ASP A 5 -9.85 0.21 13.74
C ASP A 5 -9.74 -1.25 13.31
N ILE A 6 -9.88 -2.20 14.25
CA ILE A 6 -9.96 -3.63 13.93
C ILE A 6 -11.19 -3.90 13.06
N ALA A 7 -12.38 -3.40 13.43
CA ALA A 7 -13.61 -3.62 12.66
C ALA A 7 -13.48 -3.15 11.20
N ARG A 8 -12.85 -2.00 10.97
CA ARG A 8 -12.56 -1.48 9.62
C ARG A 8 -11.56 -2.35 8.84
N ARG A 9 -10.61 -2.99 9.53
CA ARG A 9 -9.53 -3.77 8.91
C ARG A 9 -9.85 -5.26 8.76
N ILE A 10 -10.76 -5.83 9.54
CA ILE A 10 -11.16 -7.26 9.44
C ILE A 10 -11.42 -7.71 8.00
N PRO A 11 -12.11 -6.94 7.13
CA PRO A 11 -12.32 -7.33 5.74
C PRO A 11 -11.03 -7.65 4.96
N SER A 12 -9.89 -7.03 5.30
CA SER A 12 -8.63 -7.32 4.59
C SER A 12 -8.12 -8.75 4.80
N LEU A 13 -8.57 -9.44 5.85
CA LEU A 13 -8.27 -10.87 6.06
C LEU A 13 -8.93 -11.76 4.99
N PHE A 14 -10.00 -11.25 4.36
CA PHE A 14 -10.74 -11.91 3.31
C PHE A 14 -10.34 -11.43 1.91
N ASN A 15 -9.23 -10.69 1.78
CA ASN A 15 -8.70 -10.23 0.50
C ASN A 15 -8.65 -11.36 -0.57
N PRO A 16 -8.15 -12.58 -0.29
CA PRO A 16 -8.12 -13.66 -1.29
C PRO A 16 -9.53 -14.04 -1.78
N PHE A 17 -10.50 -14.03 -0.88
CA PHE A 17 -11.90 -14.31 -1.21
C PHE A 17 -12.48 -13.19 -2.08
N PHE A 18 -12.27 -11.93 -1.72
CA PHE A 18 -12.69 -10.78 -2.53
C PHE A 18 -11.98 -10.76 -3.90
N GLY A 19 -10.72 -11.21 -3.97
CA GLY A 19 -10.00 -11.41 -5.23
C GLY A 19 -10.66 -12.44 -6.12
N LEU A 20 -11.16 -13.55 -5.58
CA LEU A 20 -11.92 -14.53 -6.36
C LEU A 20 -13.26 -14.00 -6.86
N ILE A 21 -13.91 -13.13 -6.08
CA ILE A 21 -15.14 -12.45 -6.51
C ILE A 21 -14.82 -11.48 -7.63
N ALA A 22 -13.83 -10.59 -7.44
CA ALA A 22 -13.40 -9.59 -8.41
C ALA A 22 -12.81 -10.18 -9.69
N GLU A 23 -12.24 -11.39 -9.62
CA GLU A 23 -11.80 -12.12 -10.82
C GLU A 23 -13.00 -12.62 -11.66
N LYS A 24 -14.13 -12.95 -11.02
CA LYS A 24 -15.31 -13.54 -11.67
C LYS A 24 -16.37 -12.52 -12.09
N THR A 25 -16.40 -11.37 -11.43
CA THR A 25 -17.45 -10.37 -11.57
C THR A 25 -16.80 -9.08 -12.06
N GLY A 26 -17.44 -8.37 -13.00
CA GLY A 26 -16.82 -7.27 -13.76
C GLY A 26 -16.04 -6.30 -12.87
N ALA A 27 -14.71 -6.45 -12.86
CA ALA A 27 -13.78 -5.77 -11.95
C ALA A 27 -13.94 -4.25 -11.96
N LYS A 28 -14.30 -3.69 -13.13
CA LYS A 28 -14.59 -2.27 -13.32
C LYS A 28 -15.65 -1.72 -12.38
N TYR A 29 -16.71 -2.48 -12.10
CA TYR A 29 -17.80 -1.99 -11.26
C TYR A 29 -17.40 -1.86 -9.80
N PHE A 30 -16.49 -2.71 -9.30
CA PHE A 30 -15.93 -2.49 -7.96
C PHE A 30 -15.14 -1.19 -7.90
N VAL A 31 -14.25 -0.94 -8.87
CA VAL A 31 -13.47 0.30 -8.92
C VAL A 31 -14.37 1.53 -9.04
N ILE A 32 -15.44 1.45 -9.84
CA ILE A 32 -16.40 2.54 -10.03
C ILE A 32 -17.19 2.84 -8.75
N LEU A 33 -17.77 1.82 -8.08
CA LEU A 33 -18.77 2.03 -7.04
C LEU A 33 -18.18 2.26 -5.64
N THR A 34 -17.00 1.70 -5.37
CA THR A 34 -16.41 1.71 -4.03
C THR A 34 -16.05 3.11 -3.48
N PRO A 35 -15.64 4.12 -4.27
CA PRO A 35 -15.46 5.47 -3.74
C PRO A 35 -16.74 6.07 -3.15
N ALA A 36 -17.89 5.92 -3.82
CA ALA A 36 -19.18 6.34 -3.29
C ALA A 36 -19.58 5.55 -2.05
N ILE A 37 -19.42 4.21 -2.05
CA ILE A 37 -19.73 3.37 -0.88
C ILE A 37 -18.88 3.78 0.33
N THR A 38 -17.59 4.01 0.13
CA THR A 38 -16.67 4.46 1.19
C THR A 38 -17.06 5.86 1.68
N ALA A 39 -17.36 6.79 0.76
CA ALA A 39 -17.75 8.14 1.15
C ALA A 39 -19.06 8.16 1.93
N ILE A 40 -20.08 7.41 1.50
CA ILE A 40 -21.35 7.28 2.20
C ILE A 40 -21.12 6.66 3.58
N SER A 41 -20.46 5.50 3.65
CA SER A 41 -20.25 4.79 4.92
C SER A 41 -19.45 5.61 5.94
N MET A 42 -18.34 6.23 5.51
CA MET A 42 -17.51 7.07 6.38
C MET A 42 -18.19 8.37 6.78
N SER A 43 -18.97 8.98 5.89
CA SER A 43 -19.74 10.20 6.15
C SER A 43 -20.83 10.04 7.19
N LEU A 44 -21.44 8.85 7.24
CA LEU A 44 -22.55 8.54 8.14
C LEU A 44 -22.09 8.17 9.57
N ILE A 45 -20.77 8.02 9.81
CA ILE A 45 -20.23 7.72 11.14
C ILE A 45 -20.63 8.79 12.15
N GLY A 46 -20.56 10.06 11.76
CA GLY A 46 -20.83 11.19 12.65
C GLY A 46 -22.27 11.29 13.13
N ILE A 47 -23.23 10.74 12.38
CA ILE A 47 -24.67 10.76 12.72
C ILE A 47 -25.19 9.39 13.15
N SER A 48 -24.29 8.43 13.40
CA SER A 48 -24.67 7.09 13.80
C SER A 48 -25.30 7.09 15.20
N SER A 49 -26.48 6.47 15.34
CA SER A 49 -27.26 6.46 16.58
C SER A 49 -26.92 5.29 17.52
N SER A 50 -26.07 4.36 17.08
CA SER A 50 -25.68 3.19 17.88
C SER A 50 -24.29 2.69 17.53
N TYR A 51 -23.66 2.01 18.50
CA TYR A 51 -22.37 1.36 18.32
C TYR A 51 -22.40 0.27 17.24
N THR A 52 -23.50 -0.46 17.12
CA THR A 52 -23.69 -1.47 16.06
C THR A 52 -23.68 -0.84 14.67
N MET A 53 -24.33 0.31 14.50
CA MET A 53 -24.32 1.04 13.23
C MET A 53 -22.90 1.47 12.86
N LEU A 54 -22.11 1.97 13.81
CA LEU A 54 -20.69 2.29 13.60
C LEU A 54 -19.89 1.10 13.09
N ILE A 55 -20.03 -0.06 13.72
CA ILE A 55 -19.34 -1.29 13.30
C ILE A 55 -19.73 -1.65 11.86
N ILE A 56 -21.02 -1.61 11.53
CA ILE A 56 -21.51 -1.92 10.18
C ILE A 56 -20.89 -0.97 9.16
N LEU A 57 -20.92 0.35 9.40
CA LEU A 57 -20.34 1.35 8.51
C LEU A 57 -18.83 1.12 8.30
N LEU A 58 -18.09 0.79 9.36
CA LEU A 58 -16.65 0.53 9.30
C LEU A 58 -16.34 -0.77 8.53
N ILE A 59 -17.12 -1.83 8.74
CA ILE A 59 -16.98 -3.08 7.97
C ILE A 59 -17.28 -2.84 6.50
N VAL A 60 -18.36 -2.11 6.17
CA VAL A 60 -18.72 -1.75 4.80
C VAL A 60 -17.60 -0.93 4.13
N SER A 61 -17.04 0.06 4.83
CA SER A 61 -15.88 0.83 4.35
C SER A 61 -14.66 -0.07 4.12
N GLY A 62 -14.38 -1.02 5.01
CA GLY A 62 -13.29 -1.98 4.87
C GLY A 62 -13.45 -2.91 3.66
N ILE A 63 -14.65 -3.45 3.44
CA ILE A 63 -14.98 -4.26 2.26
C ILE A 63 -14.82 -3.42 0.98
N SER A 64 -15.35 -2.19 0.99
CA SER A 64 -15.25 -1.25 -0.11
C SER A 64 -13.78 -0.96 -0.47
N SER A 65 -12.95 -0.68 0.53
CA SER A 65 -11.51 -0.48 0.36
C SER A 65 -10.82 -1.71 -0.26
N ALA A 66 -11.14 -2.93 0.21
CA ALA A 66 -10.57 -4.15 -0.36
C ALA A 66 -10.98 -4.31 -1.84
N LEU A 67 -12.26 -4.12 -2.15
CA LEU A 67 -12.81 -4.24 -3.50
C LEU A 67 -12.33 -3.12 -4.45
N PHE A 68 -11.83 -2.00 -3.94
CA PHE A 68 -11.14 -0.99 -4.76
C PHE A 68 -9.70 -1.44 -5.07
N HIS A 69 -8.92 -1.76 -4.04
CA HIS A 69 -7.47 -1.97 -4.19
C HIS A 69 -7.09 -3.33 -4.80
N ILE A 70 -7.97 -4.32 -4.78
CA ILE A 70 -7.71 -5.64 -5.38
C ILE A 70 -7.74 -5.60 -6.92
N PRO A 71 -8.81 -5.12 -7.59
CA PRO A 71 -8.87 -5.07 -9.05
C PRO A 71 -8.15 -3.87 -9.68
N SER A 72 -7.99 -2.75 -8.96
CA SER A 72 -7.44 -1.52 -9.57
C SER A 72 -6.06 -1.70 -10.20
N PRO A 73 -5.05 -2.32 -9.55
CA PRO A 73 -3.74 -2.52 -10.17
C PRO A 73 -3.82 -3.36 -11.46
N THR A 74 -4.71 -4.34 -11.50
CA THR A 74 -4.90 -5.17 -12.69
C THR A 74 -5.49 -4.37 -13.85
N MET A 75 -6.50 -3.54 -13.60
CA MET A 75 -7.04 -2.63 -14.63
C MET A 75 -6.00 -1.59 -15.09
N ILE A 76 -5.16 -1.12 -14.17
CA ILE A 76 -4.09 -0.18 -14.49
C ILE A 76 -3.07 -0.85 -15.41
N LYS A 77 -2.64 -2.09 -15.12
CA LYS A 77 -1.79 -2.89 -16.02
C LYS A 77 -2.38 -2.96 -17.43
N GLU A 78 -3.66 -3.27 -17.55
CA GLU A 78 -4.35 -3.43 -18.84
C GLU A 78 -4.36 -2.13 -19.67
N THR A 79 -4.37 -0.97 -19.02
CA THR A 79 -4.31 0.36 -19.69
C THR A 79 -2.89 0.93 -19.84
N SER A 80 -1.88 0.29 -19.25
CA SER A 80 -0.52 0.85 -19.17
C SER A 80 0.38 0.52 -20.37
N GLY A 81 -0.05 -0.40 -21.25
CA GLY A 81 0.81 -0.94 -22.32
C GLY A 81 2.13 -1.46 -21.75
N ASP A 82 3.24 -1.05 -22.36
CA ASP A 82 4.60 -1.44 -21.92
C ASP A 82 5.10 -0.67 -20.68
N ARG A 83 4.32 0.26 -20.14
CA ARG A 83 4.70 1.16 -19.04
C ARG A 83 3.97 0.84 -17.73
N VAL A 84 3.89 -0.44 -17.40
CA VAL A 84 3.16 -0.95 -16.21
C VAL A 84 3.67 -0.31 -14.92
N GLY A 85 4.98 -0.12 -14.77
CA GLY A 85 5.58 0.51 -13.59
C GLY A 85 5.15 1.97 -13.44
N LEU A 86 5.19 2.74 -14.52
CA LEU A 86 4.69 4.12 -14.53
C LEU A 86 3.19 4.16 -14.16
N GLY A 87 2.37 3.26 -14.70
CA GLY A 87 0.96 3.12 -14.33
C GLY A 87 0.76 2.90 -12.82
N MET A 88 1.51 1.96 -12.23
CA MET A 88 1.48 1.75 -10.77
C MET A 88 1.94 2.97 -9.97
N SER A 89 2.88 3.74 -10.51
CA SER A 89 3.38 4.94 -9.84
C SER A 89 2.30 6.02 -9.77
N PHE A 90 1.54 6.24 -10.85
CA PHE A 90 0.40 7.16 -10.83
C PHE A 90 -0.66 6.73 -9.81
N PHE A 91 -0.97 5.43 -9.76
CA PHE A 91 -1.90 4.88 -8.77
C PHE A 91 -1.44 5.15 -7.33
N MET A 92 -0.18 4.86 -7.05
CA MET A 92 0.40 5.00 -5.71
C MET A 92 0.52 6.46 -5.29
N VAL A 93 0.95 7.35 -6.19
CA VAL A 93 1.02 8.80 -5.90
C VAL A 93 -0.36 9.36 -5.55
N GLY A 94 -1.42 8.96 -6.26
CA GLY A 94 -2.79 9.33 -5.91
C GLY A 94 -3.16 8.90 -4.49
N GLY A 95 -2.78 7.68 -4.10
CA GLY A 95 -2.97 7.16 -2.75
C GLY A 95 -2.18 7.90 -1.67
N GLU A 96 -0.93 8.28 -1.95
CA GLU A 96 -0.11 9.07 -1.02
C GLU A 96 -0.64 10.50 -0.87
N LEU A 97 -1.03 11.16 -1.97
CA LEU A 97 -1.68 12.47 -1.92
C LEU A 97 -2.98 12.42 -1.11
N ALA A 98 -3.80 11.37 -1.28
CA ALA A 98 -4.99 11.18 -0.48
C ALA A 98 -4.69 10.98 1.01
N ARG A 99 -3.58 10.30 1.36
CA ARG A 99 -3.14 10.13 2.75
C ARG A 99 -2.68 11.44 3.38
N THR A 100 -2.11 12.35 2.60
CA THR A 100 -1.70 13.69 3.06
C THR A 100 -2.90 14.65 3.15
N VAL A 101 -3.72 14.75 2.10
CA VAL A 101 -4.81 15.74 1.99
C VAL A 101 -6.06 15.29 2.74
N GLY A 102 -6.35 13.98 2.78
CA GLY A 102 -7.56 13.43 3.37
C GLY A 102 -7.77 13.81 4.84
N PRO A 103 -6.80 13.59 5.75
CA PRO A 103 -6.91 13.99 7.14
C PRO A 103 -7.12 15.49 7.33
N LEU A 104 -6.47 16.34 6.52
CA LEU A 104 -6.65 17.79 6.56
C LEU A 104 -8.08 18.20 6.15
N LEU A 105 -8.60 17.58 5.10
CA LEU A 105 -9.96 17.82 4.62
C LEU A 105 -11.01 17.37 5.65
N VAL A 106 -10.82 16.20 6.28
CA VAL A 106 -11.70 15.72 7.35
C VAL A 106 -11.59 16.61 8.59
N LEU A 107 -10.37 17.01 8.99
CA LEU A 107 -10.17 17.91 10.13
C LEU A 107 -10.84 19.27 9.92
N ALA A 108 -10.71 19.85 8.72
CA ALA A 108 -11.40 21.09 8.37
C ALA A 108 -12.93 20.92 8.45
N GLY A 109 -13.45 19.81 7.90
CA GLY A 109 -14.88 19.49 7.97
C GLY A 109 -15.39 19.35 9.42
N VAL A 110 -14.66 18.64 10.27
CA VAL A 110 -15.00 18.50 11.70
C VAL A 110 -14.91 19.84 12.43
N SER A 111 -13.91 20.67 12.13
CA SER A 111 -13.74 21.98 12.74
C SER A 111 -14.89 22.93 12.42
N TRP A 112 -15.39 22.91 11.17
CA TRP A 112 -16.46 23.81 10.73
C TRP A 112 -17.87 23.30 10.99
N TRP A 113 -18.09 21.98 10.92
CA TRP A 113 -19.44 21.40 10.96
C TRP A 113 -19.67 20.42 12.12
N GLY A 114 -18.66 20.18 12.96
CA GLY A 114 -18.68 19.11 13.94
C GLY A 114 -18.60 17.72 13.30
N LEU A 115 -18.45 16.69 14.14
CA LEU A 115 -18.41 15.30 13.67
C LEU A 115 -19.71 14.90 12.98
N GLU A 116 -20.86 15.31 13.52
CA GLU A 116 -22.18 15.07 12.91
C GLU A 116 -22.31 15.71 11.53
N GLY A 117 -21.57 16.79 11.25
CA GLY A 117 -21.65 17.52 10.00
C GLY A 117 -20.79 16.98 8.85
N ILE A 118 -19.97 15.96 9.08
CA ILE A 118 -19.03 15.43 8.08
C ILE A 118 -19.73 14.78 6.88
N TYR A 119 -21.04 14.48 6.97
CA TYR A 119 -21.78 13.95 5.84
C TYR A 119 -21.77 14.87 4.62
N ARG A 120 -21.49 16.16 4.81
CA ARG A 120 -21.32 17.15 3.74
C ARG A 120 -20.12 16.86 2.83
N LEU A 121 -19.18 16.00 3.25
CA LEU A 121 -18.07 15.51 2.43
C LEU A 121 -18.47 14.35 1.49
N MET A 122 -19.63 13.71 1.73
CA MET A 122 -20.15 12.59 0.94
C MET A 122 -20.17 12.86 -0.58
N PRO A 123 -20.59 14.04 -1.07
CA PRO A 123 -20.64 14.31 -2.51
C PRO A 123 -19.30 14.16 -3.22
N ILE A 124 -18.17 14.35 -2.53
CA ILE A 124 -16.82 14.24 -3.12
C ILE A 124 -16.58 12.81 -3.64
N GLY A 125 -16.87 11.79 -2.83
CA GLY A 125 -16.67 10.39 -3.25
C GLY A 125 -17.74 9.90 -4.23
N ILE A 126 -18.97 10.42 -4.13
CA ILE A 126 -20.01 10.14 -5.14
C ILE A 126 -19.59 10.70 -6.50
N LEU A 127 -19.09 11.93 -6.53
CA LEU A 127 -18.57 12.55 -7.76
C LEU A 127 -17.38 11.76 -8.33
N ALA A 128 -16.47 11.28 -7.47
CA ALA A 128 -15.37 10.42 -7.91
C ALA A 128 -15.89 9.14 -8.60
N SER A 129 -16.90 8.48 -8.03
CA SER A 129 -17.56 7.32 -8.66
C SER A 129 -18.23 7.66 -9.99
N ILE A 130 -18.89 8.82 -10.10
CA ILE A 130 -19.49 9.27 -11.37
C ILE A 130 -18.40 9.49 -12.43
N ILE A 131 -17.30 10.16 -12.08
CA ILE A 131 -16.17 10.38 -12.98
C ILE A 131 -15.59 9.04 -13.44
N LEU A 132 -15.38 8.11 -12.51
CA LEU A 132 -14.88 6.76 -12.82
C LEU A 132 -15.86 6.00 -13.72
N TYR A 133 -17.17 6.09 -13.48
CA TYR A 133 -18.16 5.49 -14.36
C TYR A 133 -18.06 6.03 -15.79
N ILE A 134 -18.00 7.36 -15.95
CA ILE A 134 -17.89 8.00 -17.28
C ILE A 134 -16.62 7.55 -18.00
N LYS A 135 -15.51 7.38 -17.27
CA LYS A 135 -14.21 6.98 -17.84
C LYS A 135 -14.09 5.47 -18.10
N LEU A 136 -14.82 4.64 -17.36
CA LEU A 136 -14.68 3.18 -17.38
C LEU A 136 -15.90 2.44 -17.94
N LYS A 137 -17.00 3.12 -18.30
CA LYS A 137 -18.21 2.48 -18.83
C LYS A 137 -17.90 1.63 -20.08
N ASP A 138 -17.08 2.17 -20.98
CA ASP A 138 -16.66 1.54 -22.24
C ASP A 138 -15.34 0.77 -22.08
N PHE A 139 -14.81 0.68 -20.85
CA PHE A 139 -13.65 -0.15 -20.56
C PHE A 139 -14.11 -1.61 -20.52
N ASP A 140 -13.98 -2.29 -21.65
CA ASP A 140 -14.13 -3.74 -21.70
C ASP A 140 -12.79 -4.40 -21.53
N ILE A 141 -12.73 -5.23 -20.49
CA ILE A 141 -11.62 -6.12 -20.27
C ILE A 141 -11.85 -7.25 -21.27
N ASP A 142 -10.96 -7.38 -22.26
CA ASP A 142 -10.92 -8.47 -23.24
C ASP A 142 -10.52 -9.81 -22.58
N ARG A 143 -11.10 -10.08 -21.41
CA ARG A 143 -11.09 -11.39 -20.76
C ARG A 143 -12.39 -12.04 -21.17
N PRO A 144 -12.35 -13.15 -21.92
CA PRO A 144 -13.56 -13.93 -22.11
C PRO A 144 -14.10 -14.23 -20.72
N LEU A 145 -15.35 -13.82 -20.43
CA LEU A 145 -16.08 -14.15 -19.20
C LEU A 145 -16.29 -15.67 -19.01
N THR A 146 -15.64 -16.49 -19.83
CA THR A 146 -15.94 -17.90 -20.05
C THR A 146 -14.67 -18.66 -20.43
N LYS A 147 -13.99 -19.18 -19.42
CA LYS A 147 -13.75 -20.64 -19.36
C LYS A 147 -14.24 -21.14 -18.00
N PRO A 148 -15.05 -22.22 -17.95
CA PRO A 148 -15.39 -22.85 -16.68
C PRO A 148 -14.07 -23.27 -16.01
N LYS A 149 -13.83 -22.84 -14.77
CA LYS A 149 -12.66 -23.30 -14.03
C LYS A 149 -12.71 -24.82 -13.86
N GLU A 150 -11.61 -25.49 -14.21
CA GLU A 150 -11.34 -26.82 -13.65
C GLU A 150 -11.30 -26.72 -12.12
N LYS A 151 -11.94 -27.68 -11.44
CA LYS A 151 -11.82 -27.79 -9.97
C LYS A 151 -10.33 -27.90 -9.60
N GLY A 152 -9.86 -27.05 -8.68
CA GLY A 152 -8.49 -27.09 -8.14
C GLY A 152 -7.51 -26.03 -8.68
N ASP A 153 -7.95 -25.16 -9.58
CA ASP A 153 -7.14 -24.13 -10.22
C ASP A 153 -6.39 -23.21 -9.22
N VAL A 154 -7.07 -22.74 -8.16
CA VAL A 154 -6.46 -21.89 -7.12
C VAL A 154 -5.32 -22.58 -6.38
N LYS A 155 -5.49 -23.86 -6.01
CA LYS A 155 -4.44 -24.61 -5.28
C LYS A 155 -3.22 -24.84 -6.17
N ARG A 156 -3.43 -25.16 -7.45
CA ARG A 156 -2.36 -25.31 -8.44
C ARG A 156 -1.60 -23.98 -8.63
N LEU A 157 -2.34 -22.87 -8.75
CA LEU A 157 -1.78 -21.53 -8.84
C LEU A 157 -0.91 -21.20 -7.62
N LEU A 158 -1.45 -21.33 -6.40
CA LEU A 158 -0.69 -21.04 -5.17
C LEU A 158 0.57 -21.93 -5.05
N LYS A 159 0.49 -23.20 -5.46
CA LYS A 159 1.66 -24.09 -5.48
C LYS A 159 2.70 -23.62 -6.51
N LYS A 160 2.28 -23.21 -7.70
CA LYS A 160 3.15 -22.66 -8.76
C LYS A 160 3.87 -21.40 -8.27
N TYR A 161 3.14 -20.46 -7.67
CA TYR A 161 3.65 -19.15 -7.23
C TYR A 161 4.15 -19.13 -5.78
N ARG A 162 4.31 -20.29 -5.12
CA ARG A 162 4.66 -20.35 -3.69
C ARG A 162 5.96 -19.61 -3.36
N LEU A 163 7.01 -19.81 -4.19
CA LEU A 163 8.32 -19.21 -3.95
C LEU A 163 8.28 -17.70 -4.21
N PHE A 164 7.54 -17.27 -5.23
CA PHE A 164 7.31 -15.87 -5.50
C PHE A 164 6.66 -15.16 -4.31
N PHE A 165 5.58 -15.71 -3.76
CA PHE A 165 4.90 -15.11 -2.61
C PHE A 165 5.70 -15.18 -1.30
N ILE A 166 6.49 -16.24 -1.09
CA ILE A 166 7.43 -16.32 0.04
C ILE A 166 8.48 -15.21 -0.09
N ALA A 167 9.09 -15.05 -1.27
CA ALA A 167 10.07 -13.99 -1.50
C ALA A 167 9.47 -12.58 -1.32
N ILE A 168 8.24 -12.36 -1.79
CA ILE A 168 7.49 -11.11 -1.53
C ILE A 168 7.29 -10.90 -0.03
N ALA A 169 6.86 -11.93 0.72
CA ALA A 169 6.58 -11.80 2.15
C ALA A 169 7.83 -11.40 2.93
N PHE A 170 8.97 -12.07 2.70
CA PHE A 170 10.23 -11.72 3.34
C PHE A 170 10.78 -10.36 2.90
N PHE A 171 10.64 -10.01 1.61
CA PHE A 171 11.02 -8.69 1.12
C PHE A 171 10.19 -7.58 1.80
N ILE A 172 8.87 -7.74 1.87
CA ILE A 172 7.98 -6.79 2.53
C ILE A 172 8.28 -6.72 4.02
N MET A 173 8.52 -7.84 4.69
CA MET A 173 8.88 -7.87 6.12
C MET A 173 10.14 -7.03 6.39
N ALA A 174 11.18 -7.28 5.60
CA ALA A 174 12.46 -6.60 5.70
C ALA A 174 12.33 -5.08 5.50
N GLN A 175 11.59 -4.65 4.47
CA GLN A 175 11.37 -3.22 4.21
C GLN A 175 10.37 -2.57 5.19
N SER A 176 9.41 -3.33 5.72
CA SER A 176 8.34 -2.79 6.57
C SER A 176 8.85 -2.30 7.92
N GLY A 177 9.87 -2.96 8.50
CA GLY A 177 10.47 -2.50 9.75
C GLY A 177 11.11 -1.12 9.62
N MET A 178 11.91 -0.92 8.56
CA MET A 178 12.49 0.38 8.25
C MET A 178 11.42 1.44 7.99
N LYS A 179 10.41 1.12 7.17
CA LYS A 179 9.30 2.03 6.88
C LYS A 179 8.52 2.41 8.13
N SER A 180 8.19 1.46 9.00
CA SER A 180 7.41 1.75 10.21
C SER A 180 8.21 2.59 11.21
N ALA A 181 9.50 2.28 11.41
CA ALA A 181 10.39 3.07 12.26
C ALA A 181 10.43 4.55 11.81
N LEU A 182 10.59 4.77 10.50
CA LEU A 182 10.68 6.10 9.92
C LEU A 182 9.33 6.84 9.87
N THR A 183 8.22 6.16 9.61
CA THR A 183 6.93 6.82 9.39
C THR A 183 6.16 7.09 10.67
N PHE A 184 6.28 6.20 11.67
CA PHE A 184 5.55 6.33 12.93
C PHE A 184 6.40 6.88 14.08
N TYR A 185 7.71 6.62 14.08
CA TYR A 185 8.56 6.88 15.24
C TYR A 185 9.68 7.91 14.99
N LEU A 186 9.85 8.42 13.76
CA LEU A 186 10.89 9.41 13.46
C LEU A 186 10.80 10.69 14.32
N PRO A 187 9.61 11.30 14.51
CA PRO A 187 9.56 12.49 15.35
C PRO A 187 9.97 12.22 16.80
N VAL A 188 9.50 11.10 17.37
CA VAL A 188 9.84 10.69 18.74
C VAL A 188 11.33 10.38 18.86
N TYR A 189 11.89 9.67 17.87
CA TYR A 189 13.31 9.36 17.80
C TYR A 189 14.17 10.63 17.84
N LEU A 190 13.85 11.63 17.00
CA LEU A 190 14.60 12.90 16.95
C LEU A 190 14.46 13.71 18.24
N VAL A 191 13.25 13.80 18.82
CA VAL A 191 13.06 14.49 20.10
C VAL A 191 13.84 13.82 21.23
N HIS A 192 13.90 12.48 21.26
CA HIS A 192 14.73 11.74 22.22
C HIS A 192 16.24 11.98 22.01
N GLN A 193 16.66 12.35 20.81
CA GLN A 193 18.05 12.76 20.52
C GLN A 193 18.33 14.24 20.87
N GLY A 194 17.36 14.95 21.43
CA GLY A 194 17.50 16.35 21.85
C GLY A 194 17.05 17.38 20.81
N GLU A 195 16.47 16.95 19.69
CA GLU A 195 15.96 17.87 18.66
C GLU A 195 14.62 18.51 19.05
N SER A 196 14.36 19.68 18.48
CA SER A 196 13.06 20.34 18.66
C SER A 196 11.92 19.60 17.97
N LEU A 197 10.70 19.75 18.50
CA LEU A 197 9.49 19.20 17.88
C LEU A 197 9.27 19.72 16.44
N TRP A 198 9.65 20.97 16.16
CA TRP A 198 9.60 21.55 14.81
C TRP A 198 10.57 20.85 13.86
N TYR A 199 11.82 20.64 14.28
CA TYR A 199 12.81 19.92 13.46
C TYR A 199 12.36 18.49 13.16
N ALA A 200 11.82 17.80 14.17
CA ALA A 200 11.25 16.47 14.05
C ALA A 200 10.08 16.41 13.04
N GLY A 201 9.15 17.37 13.09
CA GLY A 201 8.04 17.47 12.15
C GLY A 201 8.46 17.78 10.72
N ILE A 202 9.41 18.71 10.53
CA ILE A 202 9.96 19.05 9.21
C ILE A 202 10.71 17.84 8.63
N SER A 203 11.46 17.11 9.46
CA SER A 203 12.18 15.90 9.07
C SER A 203 11.25 14.82 8.51
N LEU A 204 10.14 14.54 9.20
CA LEU A 204 9.13 13.61 8.72
C LEU A 204 8.47 14.10 7.42
N SER A 205 8.21 15.40 7.31
CA SER A 205 7.61 16.01 6.12
C SER A 205 8.53 15.88 4.90
N ILE A 206 9.83 16.13 5.06
CA ILE A 206 10.85 15.96 4.02
C ILE A 206 10.93 14.49 3.60
N LEU A 207 11.03 13.57 4.56
CA LEU A 207 11.05 12.14 4.26
C LEU A 207 9.83 11.72 3.43
N GLN A 208 8.62 12.14 3.82
CA GLN A 208 7.39 11.77 3.12
C GLN A 208 7.28 12.42 1.74
N PHE A 209 7.62 13.71 1.61
CA PHE A 209 7.59 14.42 0.34
C PHE A 209 8.52 13.76 -0.69
N PHE A 210 9.77 13.49 -0.30
CA PHE A 210 10.69 12.77 -1.16
C PHE A 210 10.30 11.30 -1.35
N GLY A 211 9.58 10.70 -0.40
CA GLY A 211 8.93 9.40 -0.57
C GLY A 211 7.90 9.35 -1.70
N ILE A 212 7.10 10.40 -1.85
CA ILE A 212 6.16 10.56 -2.97
C ILE A 212 6.93 10.67 -4.30
N LEU A 213 8.01 11.47 -4.33
CA LEU A 213 8.88 11.58 -5.51
C LEU A 213 9.53 10.23 -5.87
N GLY A 214 10.03 9.50 -4.88
CA GLY A 214 10.59 8.17 -5.06
C GLY A 214 9.58 7.18 -5.63
N THR A 215 8.35 7.21 -5.11
CA THR A 215 7.21 6.43 -5.60
C THR A 215 6.84 6.79 -7.03
N PHE A 216 6.83 8.08 -7.38
CA PHE A 216 6.52 8.54 -8.73
C PHE A 216 7.57 8.10 -9.76
N LEU A 217 8.85 8.27 -9.41
CA LEU A 217 9.97 8.02 -10.33
C LEU A 217 10.25 6.54 -10.53
N SER A 218 10.12 5.73 -9.48
CA SER A 218 10.64 4.35 -9.49
C SER A 218 9.93 3.44 -10.47
N GLY A 219 8.64 3.63 -10.75
CA GLY A 219 7.94 2.81 -11.73
C GLY A 219 8.47 3.00 -13.14
N ASN A 220 8.60 4.24 -13.60
CA ASN A 220 9.17 4.54 -14.92
C ASN A 220 10.63 4.07 -15.03
N ILE A 221 11.42 4.27 -13.96
CA ILE A 221 12.78 3.74 -13.89
C ILE A 221 12.74 2.21 -14.05
N SER A 222 11.83 1.53 -13.35
CA SER A 222 11.72 0.07 -13.41
C SER A 222 11.23 -0.49 -14.74
N ASP A 223 10.46 0.28 -15.51
CA ASP A 223 10.12 -0.09 -16.89
C ASP A 223 11.36 -0.04 -17.80
N LYS A 224 12.34 0.83 -17.51
CA LYS A 224 13.57 1.00 -18.32
C LYS A 224 14.71 0.07 -17.92
N ILE A 225 15.01 -0.02 -16.63
CA ILE A 225 16.18 -0.78 -16.12
C ILE A 225 15.80 -2.15 -15.56
N GLY A 226 14.50 -2.47 -15.53
CA GLY A 226 13.95 -3.71 -15.00
C GLY A 226 13.55 -3.65 -13.52
N ARG A 227 12.57 -4.49 -13.14
CA ARG A 227 12.02 -4.60 -11.79
C ARG A 227 13.10 -4.96 -10.76
N LYS A 228 13.90 -5.99 -11.06
CA LYS A 228 14.98 -6.48 -10.19
C LYS A 228 15.99 -5.38 -9.87
N ASN A 229 16.55 -4.74 -10.90
CA ASN A 229 17.59 -3.73 -10.72
C ASN A 229 17.06 -2.53 -9.92
N THR A 230 15.80 -2.13 -10.18
CA THR A 230 15.19 -1.03 -9.43
C THR A 230 14.94 -1.40 -7.98
N LEU A 231 14.42 -2.60 -7.68
CA LEU A 231 14.26 -3.07 -6.31
C LEU A 231 15.61 -3.19 -5.59
N PHE A 232 16.64 -3.69 -6.27
CA PHE A 232 17.98 -3.80 -5.70
C PHE A 232 18.55 -2.43 -5.34
N ILE A 233 18.56 -1.48 -6.30
CA ILE A 233 19.06 -0.12 -6.07
C ILE A 233 18.26 0.58 -4.97
N ALA A 234 16.94 0.46 -4.98
CA ALA A 234 16.08 1.04 -3.94
C ALA A 234 16.35 0.45 -2.56
N THR A 235 16.55 -0.86 -2.47
CA THR A 235 16.86 -1.54 -1.21
C THR A 235 18.21 -1.10 -0.67
N ILE A 236 19.27 -1.18 -1.49
CA ILE A 236 20.62 -0.76 -1.08
C ILE A 236 20.64 0.71 -0.72
N GLY A 237 20.03 1.59 -1.53
CA GLY A 237 19.90 3.01 -1.21
C GLY A 237 19.20 3.23 0.13
N SER A 238 18.07 2.55 0.39
CA SER A 238 17.36 2.70 1.67
C SER A 238 18.21 2.28 2.87
N ILE A 239 18.98 1.19 2.76
CA ILE A 239 19.87 0.73 3.83
C ILE A 239 21.03 1.71 4.07
N LEU A 240 21.68 2.17 2.99
CA LEU A 240 22.80 3.09 3.07
C LEU A 240 22.39 4.43 3.68
N PHE A 241 21.30 5.02 3.20
CA PHE A 241 20.83 6.32 3.71
C PHE A 241 20.20 6.20 5.10
N MET A 242 19.65 5.05 5.49
CA MET A 242 19.26 4.77 6.88
C MET A 242 20.49 4.75 7.79
N ALA A 243 21.57 4.07 7.40
CA ALA A 243 22.80 4.02 8.18
C ALA A 243 23.46 5.41 8.31
N PHE A 244 23.52 6.18 7.22
CA PHE A 244 23.99 7.56 7.26
C PHE A 244 23.12 8.46 8.12
N PHE A 245 21.80 8.28 8.11
CA PHE A 245 20.90 9.05 8.95
C PHE A 245 21.14 8.74 10.43
N ILE A 246 21.28 7.46 10.80
CA ILE A 246 21.57 7.05 12.18
C ILE A 246 22.90 7.64 12.66
N TYR A 247 23.91 7.70 11.79
CA TYR A 247 25.23 8.23 12.14
C TYR A 247 25.28 9.77 12.23
N THR A 248 24.58 10.46 11.32
CA THR A 248 24.71 11.93 11.16
C THR A 248 23.56 12.73 11.75
N SER A 249 22.37 12.13 11.94
CA SER A 249 21.10 12.80 12.25
C SER A 249 20.72 13.93 11.29
N ASN A 250 21.28 13.94 10.08
CA ASN A 250 21.14 15.04 9.14
C ASN A 250 19.84 14.94 8.32
N ILE A 251 19.05 16.01 8.33
CA ILE A 251 17.77 16.10 7.63
C ILE A 251 17.86 15.93 6.10
N ILE A 252 18.98 16.32 5.48
CA ILE A 252 19.19 16.16 4.03
C ILE A 252 19.26 14.68 3.66
N VAL A 253 19.84 13.85 4.54
CA VAL A 253 19.93 12.40 4.34
C VAL A 253 18.54 11.76 4.30
N LEU A 254 17.57 12.32 5.05
CA LEU A 254 16.18 11.86 5.03
C LEU A 254 15.50 12.08 3.67
N ALA A 255 15.88 13.10 2.91
CA ALA A 255 15.37 13.30 1.55
C ALA A 255 15.74 12.11 0.65
N PHE A 256 17.01 11.70 0.66
CA PHE A 256 17.46 10.53 -0.09
C PHE A 256 16.87 9.23 0.45
N LEU A 257 16.80 9.08 1.77
CA LEU A 257 16.18 7.92 2.39
C LEU A 257 14.72 7.77 1.95
N GLY A 258 13.96 8.88 1.92
CA GLY A 258 12.58 8.94 1.43
C GLY A 258 12.48 8.45 -0.02
N LEU A 259 13.32 8.98 -0.91
CA LEU A 259 13.35 8.58 -2.33
C LEU A 259 13.48 7.06 -2.48
N PHE A 260 14.39 6.42 -1.73
CA PHE A 260 14.67 5.00 -1.89
C PHE A 260 13.70 4.08 -1.14
N VAL A 261 13.31 4.42 0.08
CA VAL A 261 12.51 3.51 0.92
C VAL A 261 11.11 3.29 0.33
N PHE A 262 10.48 4.33 -0.20
CA PHE A 262 9.13 4.24 -0.80
C PHE A 262 9.14 3.79 -2.26
N ALA A 263 10.25 3.95 -2.98
CA ALA A 263 10.40 3.54 -4.38
C ALA A 263 10.06 2.06 -4.63
N THR A 264 10.20 1.21 -3.63
CA THR A 264 9.93 -0.24 -3.72
C THR A 264 8.46 -0.59 -3.95
N ASN A 265 7.51 0.24 -3.53
CA ASN A 265 6.08 -0.07 -3.56
C ASN A 265 5.50 -0.27 -4.98
N PRO A 266 5.56 0.73 -5.89
CA PRO A 266 4.99 0.58 -7.24
C PRO A 266 5.74 -0.48 -8.06
N VAL A 267 7.03 -0.70 -7.79
CA VAL A 267 7.83 -1.71 -8.48
C VAL A 267 7.43 -3.13 -8.07
N LEU A 268 7.16 -3.38 -6.78
CA LEU A 268 6.60 -4.66 -6.32
C LEU A 268 5.21 -4.90 -6.91
N LEU A 269 4.36 -3.87 -6.93
CA LEU A 269 3.02 -3.98 -7.48
C LEU A 269 3.08 -4.31 -8.98
N ALA A 270 3.95 -3.63 -9.73
CA ALA A 270 4.20 -3.92 -11.13
C ALA A 270 4.75 -5.34 -11.32
N LEU A 271 5.67 -5.80 -10.47
CA LEU A 271 6.20 -7.17 -10.51
C LEU A 271 5.10 -8.23 -10.32
N VAL A 272 4.14 -8.01 -9.40
CA VAL A 272 2.98 -8.91 -9.22
C VAL A 272 2.10 -8.90 -10.47
N GLN A 273 1.86 -7.71 -11.03
CA GLN A 273 1.07 -7.57 -12.24
C GLN A 273 1.77 -8.17 -13.47
N ASP A 274 3.09 -8.14 -13.55
CA ASP A 274 3.88 -8.71 -14.65
C ASP A 274 3.87 -10.26 -14.65
N SER A 275 3.36 -10.91 -13.61
CA SER A 275 3.20 -12.37 -13.57
C SER A 275 2.33 -12.88 -14.74
N SER A 276 2.68 -14.04 -15.29
CA SER A 276 1.94 -14.67 -16.41
C SER A 276 0.68 -15.43 -15.95
N SER A 277 0.14 -15.08 -14.78
CA SER A 277 -1.03 -15.73 -14.20
C SER A 277 -2.29 -15.42 -15.01
N HIS A 278 -3.13 -16.43 -15.21
CA HIS A 278 -4.47 -16.28 -15.78
C HIS A 278 -5.49 -15.73 -14.77
N MET A 279 -5.09 -15.50 -13.51
CA MET A 279 -5.90 -14.89 -12.46
C MET A 279 -5.16 -13.72 -11.78
N PRO A 280 -4.87 -12.62 -12.51
CA PRO A 280 -4.04 -11.53 -11.99
C PRO A 280 -4.71 -10.71 -10.87
N THR A 281 -6.04 -10.60 -10.87
CA THR A 281 -6.78 -9.93 -9.79
C THR A 281 -6.66 -10.73 -8.49
N PHE A 282 -6.76 -12.06 -8.58
CA PHE A 282 -6.50 -12.95 -7.45
C PHE A 282 -5.04 -12.90 -6.99
N MET A 283 -4.06 -12.88 -7.91
CA MET A 283 -2.63 -12.72 -7.55
C MET A 283 -2.40 -11.44 -6.74
N ASN A 284 -3.00 -10.33 -7.18
CA ASN A 284 -2.94 -9.06 -6.44
C ASN A 284 -3.57 -9.19 -5.05
N SER A 285 -4.69 -9.90 -4.92
CA SER A 285 -5.33 -10.11 -3.61
C SER A 285 -4.45 -10.88 -2.62
N ILE A 286 -3.65 -11.85 -3.09
CA ILE A 286 -2.67 -12.56 -2.25
C ILE A 286 -1.54 -11.60 -1.85
N TYR A 287 -0.99 -10.84 -2.80
CA TYR A 287 0.01 -9.81 -2.51
C TYR A 287 -0.49 -8.81 -1.45
N MET A 288 -1.71 -8.29 -1.59
CA MET A 288 -2.30 -7.34 -0.64
C MET A 288 -2.48 -7.97 0.74
N SER A 289 -2.87 -9.26 0.80
CA SER A 289 -3.00 -10.00 2.06
C SER A 289 -1.66 -10.12 2.79
N ILE A 290 -0.61 -10.50 2.04
CA ILE A 290 0.76 -10.58 2.56
C ILE A 290 1.21 -9.19 3.02
N ASN A 291 1.02 -8.17 2.20
CA ASN A 291 1.43 -6.80 2.51
C ASN A 291 0.78 -6.30 3.81
N PHE A 292 -0.55 -6.38 3.92
CA PHE A 292 -1.24 -5.95 5.13
C PHE A 292 -0.86 -6.76 6.37
N GLY A 293 -0.82 -8.09 6.26
CA GLY A 293 -0.51 -8.97 7.38
C GLY A 293 0.90 -8.75 7.90
N VAL A 294 1.89 -8.82 6.99
CA VAL A 294 3.31 -8.67 7.32
C VAL A 294 3.62 -7.26 7.81
N SER A 295 3.15 -6.21 7.14
CA SER A 295 3.41 -4.84 7.58
C SER A 295 2.75 -4.54 8.93
N SER A 296 1.53 -5.03 9.18
CA SER A 296 0.88 -4.84 10.50
C SER A 296 1.66 -5.52 11.62
N PHE A 297 2.15 -6.74 11.38
CA PHE A 297 3.02 -7.44 12.31
C PHE A 297 4.33 -6.67 12.56
N MET A 298 4.98 -6.17 11.51
CA MET A 298 6.22 -5.41 11.64
C MET A 298 6.05 -4.07 12.37
N VAL A 299 4.91 -3.38 12.22
CA VAL A 299 4.61 -2.18 13.01
C VAL A 299 4.57 -2.51 14.50
N PHE A 300 3.92 -3.61 14.88
CA PHE A 300 3.90 -4.08 16.27
C PHE A 300 5.31 -4.43 16.78
N VAL A 301 6.09 -5.18 16.00
CA VAL A 301 7.47 -5.55 16.35
C VAL A 301 8.34 -4.31 16.57
N VAL A 302 8.27 -3.33 15.67
CA VAL A 302 9.04 -2.08 15.80
C VAL A 302 8.62 -1.28 17.02
N GLY A 303 7.32 -1.19 17.31
CA GLY A 303 6.83 -0.55 18.55
C GLY A 303 7.36 -1.24 19.80
N TYR A 304 7.22 -2.56 19.87
CA TYR A 304 7.72 -3.36 21.00
C TYR A 304 9.23 -3.21 21.21
N LEU A 305 10.02 -3.25 20.13
CA LEU A 305 11.46 -3.03 20.21
C LEU A 305 11.79 -1.59 20.66
N GLY A 306 11.03 -0.61 20.17
CA GLY A 306 11.17 0.79 20.55
C GLY A 306 10.95 1.01 22.05
N ASP A 307 9.90 0.41 22.60
CA ASP A 307 9.55 0.52 24.02
C ASP A 307 10.52 -0.26 24.93
N SER A 308 11.00 -1.43 24.48
CA SER A 308 11.80 -2.34 25.32
C SER A 308 13.30 -2.06 25.26
N TYR A 309 13.82 -1.68 24.10
CA TYR A 309 15.26 -1.53 23.83
C TYR A 309 15.64 -0.13 23.33
N GLY A 310 14.67 0.76 23.15
CA GLY A 310 14.87 2.11 22.65
C GLY A 310 14.82 2.21 21.12
N LEU A 311 14.46 3.41 20.64
CA LEU A 311 14.31 3.68 19.22
C LEU A 311 15.63 3.65 18.45
N HIS A 312 16.75 4.05 19.06
CA HIS A 312 18.05 4.00 18.40
C HIS A 312 18.46 2.57 18.02
N PHE A 313 18.35 1.63 18.97
CA PHE A 313 18.56 0.21 18.69
C PHE A 313 17.59 -0.30 17.61
N THR A 314 16.31 0.09 17.70
CA THR A 314 15.28 -0.31 16.75
C THR A 314 15.56 0.15 15.32
N TYR A 315 16.12 1.35 15.15
CA TYR A 315 16.55 1.87 13.85
C TYR A 315 17.70 1.05 13.26
N ILE A 316 18.72 0.71 14.06
CA ILE A 316 19.84 -0.14 13.65
C ILE A 316 19.32 -1.54 13.29
N ALA A 317 18.51 -2.14 14.15
CA ALA A 317 17.91 -3.46 13.91
C ALA A 317 17.09 -3.47 12.61
N SER A 318 16.28 -2.43 12.37
CA SER A 318 15.49 -2.31 11.14
C SER A 318 16.36 -2.19 9.89
N ALA A 319 17.48 -1.46 9.96
CA ALA A 319 18.45 -1.37 8.86
C ALA A 319 19.12 -2.73 8.57
N LEU A 320 19.46 -3.49 9.60
CA LEU A 320 20.05 -4.82 9.47
C LEU A 320 19.04 -5.85 8.92
N ILE A 321 17.80 -5.84 9.40
CA ILE A 321 16.73 -6.71 8.88
C ILE A 321 16.48 -6.39 7.40
N ALA A 322 16.56 -5.13 6.98
CA ALA A 322 16.42 -4.76 5.58
C ALA A 322 17.46 -5.42 4.64
N LEU A 323 18.62 -5.87 5.14
CA LEU A 323 19.57 -6.66 4.35
C LEU A 323 18.95 -7.97 3.83
N ILE A 324 17.95 -8.53 4.51
CA ILE A 324 17.20 -9.72 4.06
C ILE A 324 16.49 -9.44 2.73
N ALA A 325 16.10 -8.20 2.44
CA ALA A 325 15.46 -7.85 1.18
C ALA A 325 16.39 -8.08 -0.03
N VAL A 326 17.71 -7.95 0.15
CA VAL A 326 18.70 -8.08 -0.94
C VAL A 326 18.64 -9.47 -1.61
N PRO A 327 18.83 -10.61 -0.92
CA PRO A 327 18.71 -11.93 -1.54
C PRO A 327 17.29 -12.20 -2.07
N MET A 328 16.25 -11.63 -1.46
CA MET A 328 14.87 -11.78 -1.94
C MET A 328 14.65 -11.14 -3.31
N VAL A 329 15.32 -10.01 -3.62
CA VAL A 329 15.27 -9.41 -4.97
C VAL A 329 15.75 -10.38 -6.04
N PHE A 330 16.80 -11.15 -5.76
CA PHE A 330 17.31 -12.15 -6.72
C PHE A 330 16.37 -13.34 -6.85
N MET A 331 15.74 -13.77 -5.75
CA MET A 331 14.76 -14.85 -5.75
C MET A 331 13.51 -14.48 -6.56
N LEU A 332 13.06 -13.23 -6.48
CA LEU A 332 11.93 -12.69 -7.25
C LEU A 332 12.20 -12.68 -8.77
N ASP A 333 13.42 -12.33 -9.19
CA ASP A 333 13.84 -12.38 -10.60
C ASP A 333 13.80 -13.82 -11.15
N MET A 334 14.32 -14.79 -10.37
CA MET A 334 14.33 -16.20 -10.78
C MET A 334 12.91 -16.75 -10.96
N SER A 335 11.97 -16.42 -10.06
CA SER A 335 10.57 -16.83 -10.24
C SER A 335 9.95 -16.22 -11.50
N SER A 336 10.24 -14.95 -11.81
CA SER A 336 9.70 -14.29 -13.01
C SER A 336 10.23 -14.86 -14.33
N LYS A 337 11.44 -15.44 -14.32
CA LYS A 337 12.07 -16.08 -15.49
C LYS A 337 11.58 -17.49 -15.73
N ILE A 338 11.21 -18.23 -14.69
CA ILE A 338 10.58 -19.55 -14.82
C ILE A 338 9.18 -19.44 -15.47
N GLU A 339 8.62 -18.24 -15.52
CA GLU A 339 7.28 -17.94 -16.02
C GLU A 339 7.21 -17.45 -17.48
N ARG A 340 8.36 -17.17 -18.11
CA ARG A 340 8.48 -16.80 -19.54
C ARG A 340 8.86 -18.03 -20.37
#